data_AF-A0A3Q4G6B8-F1
#
_entry.id   AF-A0A3Q4G6B8-F1
#
_cell.length_a   1.000
_cell.length_b   1.000
_cell.length_c   1.000
_cell.angle_alpha   90.00
_cell.angle_beta   90.00
_cell.angle_gamma   90.00
#
_symmetry.space_group_name_H-M   'P 1'
#
loop_
_entity.id
_entity.type
_entity.pdbx_description
1 polymer ?
#
loop_
_entity_poly.entity_id
_entity_poly.type
_entity_poly.pdbx_seq_one_letter_code
_entity_poly.pdbx_strand_id
1 'polypeptide(L)' 'ITLGMGDPIQLKEEGNKHFQAGDIDKAIECYTKAIKVCQDKKVLAVIYRNRSACYLKKENYANAASDATKGRVIL' A
#
# COMPACT_ATOMS: atom_id res chain seq x y z
N ILE A 1 5.60 -1.27 24.57
CA ILE A 1 6.69 -1.82 23.71
C ILE A 1 6.00 -2.48 22.52
N THR A 2 5.83 -1.76 21.41
CA THR A 2 5.10 -2.30 20.25
C THR A 2 6.04 -3.22 19.49
N LEU A 3 5.91 -4.51 19.76
CA LEU A 3 6.69 -5.59 19.18
C LEU A 3 6.44 -5.68 17.66
N GLY A 4 7.50 -5.49 16.87
CA GLY A 4 7.82 -6.36 15.74
C GLY A 4 6.97 -6.27 14.46
N MET A 5 6.13 -5.25 14.26
CA MET A 5 5.60 -4.99 12.93
C MET A 5 6.40 -3.85 12.29
N GLY A 6 7.09 -4.14 11.18
CA GLY A 6 8.06 -3.23 10.55
C GLY A 6 7.50 -1.82 10.30
N ASP A 7 8.39 -0.84 10.23
CA ASP A 7 8.01 0.56 10.04
C ASP A 7 7.15 0.72 8.76
N PRO A 8 6.01 1.44 8.80
CA PRO A 8 5.13 1.59 7.64
C PRO A 8 5.84 2.19 6.42
N ILE A 9 6.84 3.05 6.63
CA ILE A 9 7.66 3.63 5.57
C ILE A 9 8.56 2.56 4.96
N GLN A 10 9.21 1.73 5.78
CA GLN A 10 10.01 0.60 5.30
C GLN A 10 9.18 -0.41 4.50
N LEU A 11 8.00 -0.78 5.00
CA LEU A 11 7.09 -1.71 4.31
C LEU A 11 6.58 -1.12 2.98
N LYS A 12 6.29 0.17 2.95
CA LYS A 12 5.96 0.90 1.72
C LYS A 12 7.13 0.88 0.74
N GLU A 13 8.35 1.14 1.19
CA GLU A 13 9.54 1.12 0.33
C GLU A 13 9.82 -0.27 -0.23
N GLU A 14 9.66 -1.32 0.57
CA GLU A 14 9.80 -2.70 0.11
C GLU A 14 8.71 -3.07 -0.91
N GLY A 15 7.48 -2.61 -0.68
CA GLY A 15 6.40 -2.71 -1.68
C GLY A 15 6.76 -2.01 -2.99
N ASN A 16 7.38 -0.84 -2.93
CA ASN A 16 7.84 -0.11 -4.12
C ASN A 16 8.92 -0.89 -4.89
N LYS A 17 9.87 -1.53 -4.19
CA LYS A 17 10.90 -2.35 -4.84
C LYS A 17 10.27 -3.54 -5.57
N HIS A 18 9.34 -4.26 -4.93
CA HIS A 18 8.62 -5.35 -5.57
C HIS A 18 7.79 -4.87 -6.78
N PHE A 19 7.14 -3.71 -6.66
CA PHE A 19 6.39 -3.12 -7.77
C PHE A 19 7.29 -2.81 -8.98
N GLN A 20 8.48 -2.25 -8.73
CA GLN A 20 9.47 -1.97 -9.78
C GLN A 20 10.06 -3.26 -10.38
N ALA A 21 10.23 -4.31 -9.58
CA ALA A 21 10.66 -5.63 -10.02
C ALA A 21 9.58 -6.38 -10.82
N GLY A 22 8.33 -5.89 -10.86
CA GLY A 22 7.20 -6.58 -11.49
C GLY A 22 6.54 -7.65 -10.60
N ASP A 23 7.04 -7.84 -9.38
CA ASP A 23 6.47 -8.73 -8.35
C ASP A 23 5.22 -8.10 -7.73
N ILE A 24 4.15 -7.94 -8.51
CA ILE A 24 2.96 -7.16 -8.10
C ILE A 24 2.28 -7.76 -6.87
N ASP A 25 2.23 -9.09 -6.74
CA ASP A 25 1.61 -9.75 -5.59
C ASP A 25 2.36 -9.49 -4.28
N LYS A 26 3.70 -9.54 -4.29
CA LYS A 26 4.50 -9.18 -3.11
C LYS A 26 4.39 -7.70 -2.78
N ALA A 27 4.31 -6.83 -3.79
CA ALA A 27 4.07 -5.42 -3.59
C ALA A 27 2.75 -5.17 -2.83
N ILE A 28 1.67 -5.83 -3.25
CA ILE A 28 0.35 -5.77 -2.59
C ILE A 28 0.45 -6.27 -1.14
N GLU A 29 1.17 -7.35 -0.88
CA GLU A 29 1.36 -7.88 0.47
C GLU A 29 2.09 -6.87 1.38
N CYS A 30 3.19 -6.29 0.92
CA CYS A 30 3.95 -5.27 1.65
C CYS A 30 3.10 -4.03 1.94
N TYR A 31 2.37 -3.49 0.96
CA TYR A 31 1.46 -2.37 1.19
C TYR A 31 0.32 -2.72 2.15
N THR A 32 -0.19 -3.95 2.12
CA THR A 32 -1.22 -4.41 3.04
C THR A 32 -0.71 -4.50 4.47
N LYS A 33 0.53 -4.94 4.68
CA LYS A 33 1.21 -4.88 5.98
C LYS A 33 1.41 -3.44 6.43
N ALA A 34 1.87 -2.57 5.53
CA ALA A 34 2.09 -1.14 5.83
C ALA A 34 0.78 -0.44 6.27
N ILE A 35 -0.35 -0.72 5.61
CA ILE A 35 -1.68 -0.20 5.98
C ILE A 35 -2.09 -0.59 7.41
N LYS A 36 -1.77 -1.81 7.85
CA LYS A 36 -2.16 -2.30 9.19
C LYS A 36 -1.43 -1.59 10.33
N VAL A 37 -0.22 -1.08 10.06
CA VAL A 37 0.66 -0.49 11.08
C VAL A 37 0.75 1.03 10.98
N CYS A 38 0.37 1.60 9.83
CA CYS A 38 0.41 3.04 9.59
C CYS A 38 -0.76 3.76 10.30
N GLN A 39 -0.42 4.67 11.21
CA GLN A 39 -1.39 5.55 11.89
C GLN A 39 -1.46 6.96 11.26
N ASP A 40 -0.43 7.34 10.49
CA ASP A 40 -0.39 8.63 9.82
C ASP A 40 -1.31 8.61 8.58
N LYS A 41 -2.36 9.42 8.60
CA LYS A 41 -3.35 9.50 7.52
C LYS A 41 -2.75 9.89 6.16
N LYS A 42 -1.72 10.74 6.14
CA LYS A 42 -1.05 11.18 4.90
C LYS A 42 -0.24 10.02 4.31
N VAL A 43 0.53 9.33 5.14
CA VAL A 43 1.33 8.16 4.72
C VAL A 43 0.40 7.02 4.27
N LEU A 44 -0.66 6.77 5.03
CA LEU A 44 -1.66 5.75 4.72
C LEU A 44 -2.30 5.99 3.34
N ALA A 45 -2.63 7.24 3.02
CA ALA A 45 -3.18 7.59 1.72
C ALA A 45 -2.21 7.35 0.56
N VAL A 46 -0.90 7.57 0.77
CA VAL A 46 0.13 7.22 -0.23
C VAL A 46 0.20 5.71 -0.42
N ILE A 47 0.15 4.93 0.67
CA ILE A 47 0.18 3.46 0.59
C ILE A 47 -1.03 2.93 -0.18
N TYR A 48 -2.24 3.45 0.09
CA TYR A 48 -3.44 3.08 -0.66
C TYR A 48 -3.33 3.40 -2.15
N ARG A 49 -2.78 4.56 -2.52
CA ARG A 49 -2.55 4.90 -3.94
C ARG A 49 -1.59 3.91 -4.62
N ASN A 50 -0.50 3.55 -3.95
CA ASN A 50 0.47 2.60 -4.52
C ASN A 50 -0.13 1.19 -4.67
N ARG A 51 -0.93 0.73 -3.70
CA ARG A 51 -1.63 -0.56 -3.80
C ARG A 51 -2.73 -0.54 -4.85
N SER A 52 -3.41 0.59 -5.05
CA SER A 52 -4.35 0.79 -6.15
C SER A 52 -3.67 0.61 -7.52
N ALA A 53 -2.48 1.19 -7.71
CA ALA A 53 -1.70 1.00 -8.94
C ALA A 53 -1.30 -0.47 -9.18
N CYS A 54 -1.02 -1.23 -8.11
CA CYS A 54 -0.79 -2.67 -8.20
C CYS A 54 -2.03 -3.41 -8.69
N TYR A 55 -3.20 -3.10 -8.12
CA TYR A 55 -4.46 -3.70 -8.55
C TYR A 55 -4.82 -3.34 -10.00
N LEU A 56 -4.51 -2.12 -10.45
CA LEU A 56 -4.66 -1.74 -11.86
C LEU A 56 -3.78 -2.59 -12.78
N LYS A 57 -2.53 -2.85 -12.41
CA LYS A 57 -1.64 -3.76 -13.17
C LYS A 57 -2.14 -5.20 -13.22
N LYS A 58 -2.92 -5.63 -12.22
CA LYS A 58 -3.58 -6.95 -12.20
C LYS A 58 -4.98 -6.94 -12.83
N GLU A 59 -5.39 -5.84 -13.45
CA GLU A 59 -6.74 -5.66 -14.01
C GLU A 59 -7.86 -5.86 -12.97
N ASN A 60 -7.53 -5.71 -11.69
CA ASN A 60 -8.48 -5.80 -10.59
C ASN A 60 -9.05 -4.42 -10.27
N TYR A 61 -9.92 -3.96 -11.15
CA TYR A 61 -10.48 -2.60 -11.09
C TYR A 61 -11.33 -2.35 -9.84
N ALA A 62 -12.01 -3.39 -9.33
CA ALA A 62 -12.83 -3.28 -8.13
C ALA A 62 -11.99 -2.91 -6.89
N ASN A 63 -10.89 -3.61 -6.67
CA ASN A 63 -9.98 -3.31 -5.56
C ASN A 63 -9.22 -2.00 -5.80
N ALA A 64 -8.84 -1.70 -7.04
CA ALA A 64 -8.20 -0.43 -7.39
C ALA A 64 -9.10 0.77 -7.06
N ALA A 65 -10.39 0.71 -7.38
CA ALA A 65 -11.36 1.77 -7.09
C ALA A 65 -11.61 1.94 -5.57
N SER A 66 -11.70 0.82 -4.84
CA SER A 66 -11.82 0.85 -3.38
C SER A 66 -10.61 1.54 -2.72
N ASP A 67 -9.39 1.17 -3.15
CA ASP A 67 -8.17 1.77 -2.63
C ASP A 67 -7.98 3.23 -3.09
N ALA A 68 -8.39 3.59 -4.30
CA ALA A 68 -8.37 4.98 -4.76
C ALA A 68 -9.29 5.88 -3.91
N THR A 69 -10.43 5.35 -3.47
CA THR A 69 -11.35 6.04 -2.56
C THR A 69 -10.73 6.22 -1.18
N LYS A 70 -10.08 5.17 -0.64
CA LYS A 70 -9.37 5.24 0.66
C LYS A 70 -8.11 6.11 0.62
N GLY A 71 -7.44 6.19 -0.53
CA GLY A 71 -6.28 7.04 -0.77
C GLY A 71 -6.62 8.51 -0.98
N ARG A 72 -7.91 8.86 -1.11
CA ARG A 72 -8.36 10.24 -1.14
C ARG A 72 -8.40 10.76 0.30
N VAL A 73 -7.37 11.51 0.70
CA VAL A 73 -7.38 12.25 1.96
C VAL A 73 -8.50 13.28 1.88
N ILE A 74 -9.60 13.04 2.58
CA ILE A 74 -10.58 14.08 2.89
C ILE A 74 -10.06 14.72 4.19
N LEU A 75 -9.55 15.95 4.06
CA LEU A 75 -9.22 16.81 5.20
C LEU A 75 -10.50 17.41 5.78
#